data_AF-A0AAW2Z187-F1
#
_entry.id   AF-A0AAW2Z187-F1
#
_cell.length_a   1.000
_cell.length_b   1.000
_cell.length_c   1.000
_cell.angle_alpha   90.00
_cell.angle_beta   90.00
_cell.angle_gamma   90.00
#
_symmetry.space_group_name_H-M   'P 1'
#
loop_
_entity.id
_entity.type
_entity.pdbx_description
1 polymer ?
#
loop_
_entity_poly.entity_id
_entity_poly.type
_entity_poly.pdbx_seq_one_letter_code
_entity_poly.pdbx_strand_id
1 'polypeptide(L)'
;MRSSFLLLLILALVCATLCATNDTVPNSNCGGNCPSGRCTKCHCGTSRSQQDINAWCSKYTGWNQACCRCVVSRESAGNAHAENHNVGGSDDVGLWQINSMNWASCSGGQPPCDPNVNLKCAIKIWGYHKSFKLWSTCGACGCC
;
A
#
# COMPACT_ATOMS: atom_id res chain seq x y z
N MET A 1 -6.16 -66.04 16.08
CA MET A 1 -4.93 -65.26 15.80
C MET A 1 -5.33 -64.02 15.01
N ARG A 2 -5.51 -62.88 15.69
CA ARG A 2 -5.74 -61.56 15.09
C ARG A 2 -4.79 -60.60 15.77
N SER A 3 -3.72 -60.25 15.09
CA SER A 3 -2.79 -59.19 15.47
C SER A 3 -2.23 -58.59 14.21
N SER A 4 -1.86 -57.31 14.31
CA SER A 4 -1.18 -56.50 13.29
C SER A 4 -2.07 -55.66 12.38
N PHE A 5 -2.82 -54.71 12.95
CA PHE A 5 -3.21 -53.47 12.25
C PHE A 5 -3.15 -52.25 13.18
N LEU A 6 -2.14 -52.22 14.06
CA LEU A 6 -1.91 -51.13 14.98
C LEU A 6 -0.52 -50.53 14.78
N LEU A 7 -0.12 -50.23 13.54
CA LEU A 7 1.16 -49.56 13.29
C LEU A 7 1.24 -48.94 11.89
N LEU A 8 0.42 -47.93 11.57
CA LEU A 8 0.64 -47.05 10.39
C LEU A 8 -0.27 -45.80 10.37
N LEU A 9 -0.63 -45.25 11.54
CA LEU A 9 -1.42 -44.02 11.63
C LEU A 9 -0.70 -42.90 12.42
N ILE A 10 0.63 -42.96 12.43
CA ILE A 10 1.50 -41.91 12.96
C ILE A 10 2.70 -41.77 11.99
N LEU A 11 2.46 -41.19 10.82
CA LEU A 11 3.50 -40.48 10.08
C LEU A 11 3.29 -39.00 10.37
N ALA A 12 3.83 -38.59 11.52
CA ALA A 12 3.91 -37.20 11.90
C ALA A 12 4.77 -36.43 10.88
N LEU A 13 4.30 -35.23 10.55
CA LEU A 13 5.12 -34.02 10.54
C LEU A 13 6.36 -34.03 9.62
N VAL A 14 6.18 -33.59 8.37
CA VAL A 14 7.25 -32.94 7.61
C VAL A 14 6.75 -31.59 7.10
N CYS A 15 7.29 -30.53 7.72
CA CYS A 15 7.60 -29.22 7.12
C CYS A 15 6.45 -28.48 6.43
N ALA A 16 5.64 -27.70 7.14
CA ALA A 16 5.90 -26.25 7.28
C ALA A 16 6.88 -25.70 6.23
N THR A 17 6.39 -25.12 5.14
CA THR A 17 6.84 -23.81 4.61
C THR A 17 6.15 -23.48 3.29
N LEU A 18 5.52 -22.30 3.26
CA LEU A 18 5.47 -21.37 2.14
C LEU A 18 5.33 -21.99 0.73
N CYS A 19 4.08 -22.09 0.26
CA CYS A 19 3.77 -21.55 -1.06
C CYS A 19 2.91 -20.30 -0.86
N ALA A 20 3.41 -19.34 -0.08
CA ALA A 20 3.20 -17.95 -0.49
C ALA A 20 4.01 -17.86 -1.77
N THR A 21 3.38 -18.07 -2.93
CA THR A 21 4.01 -17.66 -4.18
C THR A 21 4.29 -16.19 -3.96
N ASN A 22 5.58 -15.85 -3.87
CA ASN A 22 5.99 -14.52 -4.20
C ASN A 22 5.56 -14.38 -5.66
N ASP A 23 4.32 -13.90 -5.87
CA ASP A 23 3.84 -13.40 -7.13
C ASP A 23 4.66 -12.14 -7.42
N THR A 24 5.94 -12.34 -7.70
CA THR A 24 6.72 -11.42 -8.50
C THR A 24 6.07 -11.51 -9.87
N VAL A 25 5.01 -10.74 -10.08
CA VAL A 25 4.41 -10.60 -11.39
C VAL A 25 5.34 -9.64 -12.10
N PRO A 26 6.19 -10.10 -13.04
CA PRO A 26 7.14 -9.20 -13.69
C PRO A 26 6.32 -8.15 -14.43
N ASN A 27 6.51 -6.88 -14.09
CA ASN A 27 5.86 -5.74 -14.75
C ASN A 27 4.33 -5.88 -14.85
N SER A 28 3.68 -5.85 -13.70
CA SER A 28 2.22 -5.93 -13.59
C SER A 28 1.58 -4.56 -13.54
N ASN A 29 0.38 -4.46 -14.12
CA ASN A 29 -0.51 -3.32 -13.90
C ASN A 29 -1.38 -3.47 -12.64
N CYS A 30 -1.31 -4.62 -11.95
CA CYS A 30 -2.09 -4.94 -10.76
C CYS A 30 -3.59 -4.68 -10.91
N GLY A 31 -4.18 -5.09 -12.05
CA GLY A 31 -5.59 -4.85 -12.34
C GLY A 31 -5.94 -3.36 -12.46
N GLY A 32 -4.97 -2.54 -12.84
CA GLY A 32 -5.09 -1.09 -12.97
C GLY A 32 -4.69 -0.31 -11.72
N ASN A 33 -4.28 -0.98 -10.64
CA ASN A 33 -3.72 -0.32 -9.46
C ASN A 33 -2.35 0.28 -9.71
N CYS A 34 -1.58 -0.26 -10.67
CA CYS A 34 -0.27 0.24 -11.07
C CYS A 34 -0.24 0.63 -12.55
N PRO A 35 -0.72 1.83 -12.93
CA PRO A 35 -0.84 2.24 -14.33
C PRO A 35 0.48 2.25 -15.10
N SER A 36 1.62 2.40 -14.40
CA SER A 36 2.94 2.36 -15.01
C SER A 36 3.33 0.98 -15.54
N GLY A 37 2.63 -0.09 -15.12
CA GLY A 37 2.96 -1.47 -15.46
C GLY A 37 4.31 -1.92 -14.93
N ARG A 38 4.93 -1.17 -14.01
CA ARG A 38 6.28 -1.43 -13.49
C ARG A 38 6.27 -2.09 -12.12
N CYS A 39 5.10 -2.33 -11.54
CA CYS A 39 5.01 -2.96 -10.24
C CYS A 39 5.44 -4.42 -10.32
N THR A 40 6.39 -4.78 -9.46
CA THR A 40 6.93 -6.14 -9.36
C THR A 40 6.07 -7.03 -8.46
N LYS A 41 5.18 -6.43 -7.67
CA LYS A 41 4.21 -7.07 -6.78
C LYS A 41 2.94 -6.21 -6.73
N CYS A 42 1.80 -6.85 -6.48
CA CYS A 42 0.53 -6.17 -6.23
C CYS A 42 0.23 -6.20 -4.74
N HIS A 43 0.79 -5.23 -4.00
CA HIS A 43 0.74 -5.18 -2.54
C HIS A 43 -0.68 -5.19 -1.98
N CYS A 44 -1.60 -4.49 -2.65
CA CYS A 44 -3.01 -4.36 -2.25
C CYS A 44 -3.95 -5.23 -3.10
N GLY A 45 -3.40 -6.20 -3.83
CA GLY A 45 -4.13 -7.07 -4.74
C GLY A 45 -4.46 -6.38 -6.07
N THR A 46 -5.32 -7.02 -6.86
CA THR A 46 -5.64 -6.61 -8.24
C THR A 46 -6.97 -5.85 -8.36
N SER A 47 -7.72 -5.72 -7.27
CA SER A 47 -8.97 -4.98 -7.26
C SER A 47 -8.73 -3.53 -6.88
N ARG A 48 -9.38 -2.60 -7.58
CA ARG A 48 -9.38 -1.18 -7.21
C ARG A 48 -10.22 -0.95 -5.96
N SER A 49 -9.84 0.04 -5.16
CA SER A 49 -10.59 0.51 -4.00
C SER A 49 -10.84 2.00 -4.13
N GLN A 50 -11.87 2.37 -4.88
CA GLN A 50 -12.19 3.78 -5.15
C GLN A 50 -12.83 4.44 -3.93
N GLN A 51 -12.26 5.55 -3.50
CA GLN A 51 -12.68 6.31 -2.34
C GLN A 51 -13.13 7.72 -2.73
N ASP A 52 -13.95 8.34 -1.86
CA ASP A 52 -14.30 9.76 -1.97
C ASP A 52 -13.16 10.63 -1.39
N ILE A 53 -12.48 11.37 -2.27
CA ILE A 53 -11.34 12.21 -1.89
C ILE A 53 -11.74 13.29 -0.88
N ASN A 54 -12.92 13.89 -1.03
CA ASN A 54 -13.39 14.94 -0.12
C ASN A 54 -13.64 14.40 1.28
N ALA A 55 -14.27 13.23 1.38
CA ALA A 55 -14.54 12.55 2.64
C ALA A 55 -13.27 12.11 3.35
N TRP A 56 -12.23 11.72 2.60
CA TRP A 56 -10.95 11.32 3.20
C TRP A 56 -10.10 12.53 3.63
N CYS A 57 -10.04 13.58 2.82
CA CYS A 57 -9.31 14.79 3.18
C CYS A 57 -9.92 15.54 4.38
N SER A 58 -11.24 15.47 4.56
CA SER A 58 -11.93 16.13 5.69
C SER A 58 -11.70 15.45 7.04
N LYS A 59 -11.22 14.20 7.08
CA LYS A 59 -10.92 13.47 8.33
C LYS A 59 -9.79 14.09 9.14
N TYR A 60 -8.95 14.93 8.54
CA TYR A 60 -7.90 15.65 9.23
C TYR A 60 -7.98 17.15 8.91
N THR A 61 -8.00 17.97 9.95
CA THR A 61 -8.17 19.43 9.84
C THR A 61 -6.86 20.20 9.84
N GLY A 62 -5.72 19.53 10.06
CA GLY A 62 -4.41 20.19 10.17
C GLY A 62 -3.84 20.66 8.83
N TRP A 63 -4.20 20.02 7.71
CA TRP A 63 -3.76 20.44 6.38
C TRP A 63 -4.73 21.42 5.71
N ASN A 64 -4.25 22.10 4.66
CA ASN A 64 -5.13 22.78 3.73
C ASN A 64 -5.96 21.76 2.93
N GLN A 65 -7.28 21.89 2.96
CA GLN A 65 -8.20 20.93 2.33
C GLN A 65 -8.09 20.90 0.80
N ALA A 66 -7.84 22.04 0.15
CA ALA A 66 -7.63 22.09 -1.30
C ALA A 66 -6.32 21.38 -1.68
N CYS A 67 -5.27 21.57 -0.87
CA CYS A 67 -4.00 20.87 -1.05
C CYS A 67 -4.14 19.36 -0.92
N CYS A 68 -4.81 18.88 0.13
CA CYS A 68 -5.03 17.45 0.29
C CYS A 68 -5.77 16.85 -0.92
N ARG A 69 -6.85 17.50 -1.38
CA ARG A 69 -7.63 17.02 -2.52
C ARG A 69 -6.80 16.96 -3.79
N CYS A 70 -6.01 18.00 -4.07
CA CYS A 70 -5.14 18.04 -5.24
C CYS A 70 -4.06 16.95 -5.19
N VAL A 71 -3.41 16.78 -4.04
CA VAL A 71 -2.39 15.74 -3.86
C VAL A 71 -3.02 14.37 -4.06
N VAL A 72 -4.07 14.01 -3.32
CA VAL A 72 -4.72 12.69 -3.46
C VAL A 72 -5.25 12.44 -4.87
N SER A 73 -5.79 13.45 -5.55
CA SER A 73 -6.29 13.26 -6.92
C SER A 73 -5.17 12.96 -7.91
N ARG A 74 -3.97 13.53 -7.71
CA ARG A 74 -2.82 13.32 -8.60
C ARG A 74 -2.03 12.08 -8.25
N GLU A 75 -1.92 11.77 -6.97
CA GLU A 75 -1.17 10.63 -6.45
C GLU A 75 -1.90 9.31 -6.73
N SER A 76 -3.22 9.25 -6.52
CA SER A 76 -3.96 7.98 -6.59
C SER A 76 -5.27 8.04 -7.37
N ALA A 77 -5.70 9.23 -7.81
CA ALA A 77 -7.05 9.47 -8.31
C ALA A 77 -8.14 8.96 -7.35
N GLY A 78 -7.86 8.92 -6.04
CA GLY A 78 -8.76 8.40 -5.02
C GLY A 78 -8.81 6.86 -4.90
N ASN A 79 -7.93 6.13 -5.56
CA ASN A 79 -7.82 4.68 -5.41
C ASN A 79 -6.94 4.32 -4.20
N ALA A 80 -7.53 3.78 -3.13
CA ALA A 80 -6.78 3.36 -1.95
C ALA A 80 -5.88 2.13 -2.17
N HIS A 81 -6.02 1.45 -3.30
CA HIS A 81 -5.10 0.39 -3.71
C HIS A 81 -4.16 0.85 -4.84
N ALA A 82 -4.03 2.16 -5.11
CA ALA A 82 -3.07 2.65 -6.08
C ALA A 82 -1.63 2.29 -5.67
N GLU A 83 -0.83 1.87 -6.64
CA GLU A 83 0.56 1.46 -6.48
C GLU A 83 1.43 2.13 -7.55
N ASN A 84 2.62 2.55 -7.14
CA ASN A 84 3.64 3.03 -8.06
C ASN A 84 4.99 2.46 -7.66
N HIS A 85 5.68 1.85 -8.63
CA HIS A 85 7.04 1.37 -8.46
C HIS A 85 8.04 2.41 -8.98
N ASN A 86 8.89 2.90 -8.10
CA ASN A 86 9.89 3.91 -8.41
C ASN A 86 11.15 3.29 -9.03
N VAL A 87 11.85 4.06 -9.85
CA VAL A 87 13.12 3.64 -10.48
C VAL A 87 14.19 3.24 -9.45
N GLY A 88 14.14 3.81 -8.23
CA GLY A 88 15.02 3.45 -7.12
C GLY A 88 14.61 2.19 -6.35
N GLY A 89 13.57 1.47 -6.78
CA GLY A 89 13.11 0.21 -6.19
C GLY A 89 12.15 0.36 -5.00
N SER A 90 11.82 1.58 -4.58
CA SER A 90 10.79 1.82 -3.57
C SER A 90 9.39 1.80 -4.19
N ASP A 91 8.38 1.51 -3.38
CA ASP A 91 6.98 1.44 -3.78
C ASP A 91 6.17 2.51 -3.05
N ASP A 92 5.25 3.18 -3.74
CA ASP A 92 4.27 4.07 -3.14
C ASP A 92 2.89 3.41 -3.15
N VAL A 93 2.18 3.47 -2.02
CA VAL A 93 0.90 2.75 -1.87
C VAL A 93 -0.20 3.64 -1.30
N GLY A 94 -1.40 3.48 -1.86
CA GLY A 94 -2.67 4.00 -1.37
C GLY A 94 -2.94 5.47 -1.68
N LEU A 95 -3.92 6.06 -0.97
CA LEU A 95 -4.51 7.35 -1.32
C LEU A 95 -3.49 8.49 -1.40
N TRP A 96 -2.56 8.54 -0.45
CA TRP A 96 -1.50 9.54 -0.40
C TRP A 96 -0.16 9.02 -0.95
N GLN A 97 -0.15 7.87 -1.62
CA GLN A 97 1.06 7.25 -2.20
C GLN A 97 2.22 7.23 -1.19
N ILE A 98 2.01 6.53 -0.08
CA ILE A 98 3.00 6.47 1.00
C ILE A 98 4.16 5.59 0.57
N ASN A 99 5.34 6.19 0.45
CA ASN A 99 6.57 5.50 0.06
C ASN A 99 7.01 4.42 1.08
N SER A 100 7.51 3.30 0.56
CA SER A 100 7.94 2.14 1.33
C SER A 100 9.06 2.40 2.33
N MET A 101 9.86 3.44 2.10
CA MET A 101 10.85 3.91 3.08
C MET A 101 10.21 4.34 4.42
N ASN A 102 8.92 4.70 4.43
CA ASN A 102 8.23 5.16 5.63
C ASN A 102 7.39 4.06 6.32
N TRP A 103 7.15 2.91 5.70
CA TRP A 103 6.20 1.91 6.20
C TRP A 103 6.59 1.37 7.59
N ALA A 104 7.88 1.13 7.84
CA ALA A 104 8.36 0.72 9.16
C ALA A 104 7.93 1.70 10.27
N SER A 105 7.94 2.99 9.94
CA SER A 105 7.64 4.05 10.91
C SER A 105 6.15 4.24 11.17
N CYS A 106 5.25 3.83 10.26
CA CYS A 106 3.85 4.23 10.31
C CYS A 106 2.82 3.10 10.12
N SER A 107 3.24 1.94 9.58
CA SER A 107 2.38 0.78 9.31
C SER A 107 3.04 -0.54 9.74
N GLY A 108 4.05 -0.50 10.62
CA GLY A 108 4.74 -1.70 11.10
C GLY A 108 5.50 -2.45 10.00
N GLY A 109 5.92 -1.74 8.95
CA GLY A 109 6.64 -2.30 7.81
C GLY A 109 5.75 -2.88 6.70
N GLN A 110 4.43 -2.82 6.87
CA GLN A 110 3.48 -3.35 5.88
C GLN A 110 3.03 -2.27 4.89
N PRO A 111 2.71 -2.61 3.63
CA PRO A 111 2.08 -1.67 2.71
C PRO A 111 0.75 -1.17 3.29
N PRO A 112 0.53 0.15 3.41
CA PRO A 112 -0.68 0.70 4.04
C PRO A 112 -1.88 0.68 3.08
N CYS A 113 -2.33 -0.52 2.71
CA CYS A 113 -3.48 -0.77 1.83
C CYS A 113 -4.82 -0.42 2.48
N ASP A 114 -4.91 -0.48 3.81
CA ASP A 114 -6.07 0.02 4.55
C ASP A 114 -6.08 1.57 4.52
N PRO A 115 -7.17 2.20 4.06
CA PRO A 115 -7.26 3.66 3.97
C PRO A 115 -7.04 4.41 5.28
N ASN A 116 -7.43 3.84 6.43
CA ASN A 116 -7.21 4.47 7.74
C ASN A 116 -5.73 4.41 8.14
N VAL A 117 -5.04 3.30 7.86
CA VAL A 117 -3.59 3.21 8.05
C VAL A 117 -2.86 4.17 7.11
N ASN A 118 -3.28 4.24 5.85
CA ASN A 118 -2.73 5.18 4.86
C ASN A 118 -2.87 6.64 5.32
N LEU A 119 -4.04 7.03 5.82
CA LEU A 119 -4.28 8.36 6.39
C LEU A 119 -3.37 8.65 7.59
N LYS A 120 -3.22 7.70 8.53
CA LYS A 120 -2.33 7.87 9.69
C LYS A 120 -0.87 8.07 9.27
N CYS A 121 -0.40 7.31 8.28
CA CYS A 121 0.91 7.49 7.67
C CYS A 121 1.05 8.88 7.05
N ALA A 122 0.07 9.32 6.26
CA ALA A 122 0.07 10.63 5.60
C ALA A 122 0.16 11.77 6.62
N ILE A 123 -0.67 11.75 7.67
CA ILE A 123 -0.64 12.75 8.74
C ILE A 123 0.73 12.81 9.42
N LYS A 124 1.33 11.64 9.71
CA LYS A 124 2.66 11.56 10.33
C LYS A 124 3.73 12.20 9.45
N ILE A 125 3.77 11.86 8.17
CA ILE A 125 4.76 12.39 7.21
C ILE A 125 4.55 13.89 7.00
N TRP A 126 3.30 14.32 6.82
CA TRP A 126 2.93 15.72 6.68
C TRP A 126 3.36 16.53 7.92
N GLY A 127 3.21 15.95 9.11
CA GLY A 127 3.54 16.58 10.39
C GLY A 127 5.00 17.03 10.54
N TYR A 128 5.95 16.43 9.79
CA TYR A 128 7.36 16.84 9.84
C TYR A 128 7.60 18.26 9.32
N HIS A 129 6.80 18.71 8.36
CA HIS A 129 6.93 20.04 7.76
C HIS A 129 5.65 20.87 7.79
N LYS A 130 4.54 20.29 8.26
CA LYS A 130 3.20 20.88 8.20
C LYS A 130 2.84 21.39 6.80
N SER A 131 3.30 20.67 5.78
CA SER A 131 3.10 20.96 4.36
C SER A 131 3.21 19.69 3.54
N PHE A 132 2.72 19.72 2.29
CA PHE A 132 2.84 18.58 1.37
C PHE A 132 4.18 18.56 0.64
N LYS A 133 5.20 19.32 1.07
CA LYS A 133 6.49 19.44 0.36
C LYS A 133 7.25 18.12 0.11
N LEU A 134 6.91 17.05 0.82
CA LEU A 134 7.51 15.72 0.63
C LEU A 134 6.80 14.89 -0.44
N TRP A 135 5.64 15.34 -0.93
CA TRP A 135 4.93 14.72 -2.04
C TRP A 135 5.43 15.30 -3.36
N SER A 136 5.78 14.44 -4.31
CA SER A 136 6.26 14.86 -5.62
C SER A 136 5.26 15.75 -6.37
N THR A 137 3.97 15.56 -6.09
CA THR A 137 2.86 16.33 -6.66
C THR A 137 2.65 17.72 -6.04
N CYS A 138 3.36 18.06 -4.95
CA CYS A 138 3.13 19.31 -4.22
C CYS A 138 3.31 20.56 -5.09
N GLY A 139 4.29 20.55 -6.01
CA GLY A 139 4.60 21.67 -6.88
C GLY A 139 3.46 21.97 -7.85
N ALA A 140 2.88 20.92 -8.43
CA ALA A 140 1.72 21.04 -9.31
C ALA A 140 0.45 21.50 -8.56
N CYS A 141 0.40 21.31 -7.24
CA CYS A 141 -0.70 21.76 -6.39
C CYS A 141 -0.46 23.12 -5.72
N GLY A 142 0.75 23.69 -5.80
CA GLY A 142 1.12 24.89 -5.05
C GLY A 142 1.10 24.68 -3.52
N CYS A 143 1.44 23.47 -3.07
CA CYS A 143 1.27 23.01 -1.68
C CYS A 143 2.58 22.56 -1.00
N CYS A 144 3.71 22.90 -1.61
CA CYS A 144 4.99 22.94 -0.94
C CYS A 144 5.07 24.25 -0.13
#